data_AF-A0AAV0UP97-F1
#
_entry.id   AF-A0AAV0UP97-F1
#
_cell.length_a   1.000
_cell.length_b   1.000
_cell.length_c   1.000
_cell.angle_alpha   90.00
_cell.angle_beta   90.00
_cell.angle_gamma   90.00
#
_symmetry.space_group_name_H-M   'P 1'
#
loop_
_entity.id
_entity.type
_entity.pdbx_description
1 polymer ?
#
loop_
_entity_poly.entity_id
_entity_poly.type
_entity_poly.pdbx_seq_one_letter_code
_entity_poly.pdbx_strand_id
1 'polypeptide(L)'
;MRSSPKPGSGSSAPSSSGLNWSKYGNVVFVEVDALVRNFASHQKTLQQQSYRGHQPLDCSSAKVESASDTSISAIQSPAEAIGTPLGKILWSFLVFRGGELACLAACGRAVASVHVMSQVAEKSIEKWIIEECRGMWDVLALRLHVPELSGDEFEAACLEQGKLLTLQVLFLQQLRRAPVLTESLSLALLTKLMGWIERARVGQSVLAQIKLLFLAAEVTNFVCKPLAEVLSSMLKKQMLRQLSDILLKLGHARRNNGIMKAIGLGGSLQYSVEFHVSCMVVGIFIRLQTRNGSPLRVDDRIPFKMTSTTEKHLRSLQTLLQSKDAFQLGRRADALVDFSRDSRRSLADQDELFVMLFSSMYPAHGWLLAKCLP
;
A
#
# COMPACT_ATOMS: atom_id res chain seq x y z
N MET A 1 -1.95 -63.58 4.98
CA MET A 1 -2.10 -63.06 6.35
C MET A 1 -0.81 -62.40 6.80
N ARG A 2 -0.75 -61.06 6.78
CA ARG A 2 -0.13 -60.21 7.82
C ARG A 2 -0.33 -58.75 7.41
N SER A 3 -0.93 -58.02 8.32
CA SER A 3 -1.52 -56.69 8.21
C SER A 3 -0.49 -55.58 8.41
N SER A 4 -0.58 -54.54 7.58
CA SER A 4 0.12 -53.27 7.72
C SER A 4 -0.38 -52.47 8.93
N PRO A 5 0.48 -51.72 9.65
CA PRO A 5 0.05 -50.85 10.73
C PRO A 5 -0.39 -49.47 10.20
N LYS A 6 -1.50 -48.95 10.77
CA LYS A 6 -2.02 -47.59 10.56
C LYS A 6 -1.13 -46.56 11.25
N PRO A 7 -0.91 -45.36 10.66
CA PRO A 7 -0.33 -44.24 11.39
C PRO A 7 -1.41 -43.52 12.22
N GLY A 8 -1.09 -43.29 13.50
CA GLY A 8 -1.93 -42.64 14.49
C GLY A 8 -2.03 -41.12 14.33
N SER A 9 -3.09 -40.59 14.92
CA SER A 9 -3.62 -39.23 14.87
C SER A 9 -2.61 -38.13 15.13
N GLY A 10 -2.69 -37.10 14.29
CA GLY A 10 -2.00 -35.83 14.46
C GLY A 10 -2.46 -35.05 15.69
N SER A 11 -1.52 -34.32 16.25
CA SER A 11 -1.72 -33.25 17.22
C SER A 11 -2.66 -32.19 16.66
N SER A 12 -3.82 -32.05 17.28
CA SER A 12 -4.77 -30.96 17.03
C SER A 12 -4.18 -29.64 17.48
N ALA A 13 -3.88 -28.76 16.53
CA ALA A 13 -3.81 -27.32 16.79
C ALA A 13 -5.22 -26.84 17.23
N PRO A 14 -5.32 -25.85 18.12
CA PRO A 14 -6.62 -25.41 18.62
C PRO A 14 -7.42 -24.77 17.48
N SER A 15 -8.57 -25.37 17.19
CA SER A 15 -9.57 -24.84 16.26
C SER A 15 -10.05 -23.49 16.77
N SER A 16 -9.55 -22.39 16.18
CA SER A 16 -10.19 -21.09 16.33
C SER A 16 -11.62 -21.24 15.78
N SER A 17 -12.62 -21.16 16.64
CA SER A 17 -14.02 -21.01 16.27
C SER A 17 -14.13 -19.85 15.26
N GLY A 18 -14.24 -20.18 13.97
CA GLY A 18 -14.19 -19.23 12.88
C GLY A 18 -15.40 -18.32 12.91
N LEU A 19 -15.23 -17.15 13.52
CA LEU A 19 -16.21 -16.06 13.45
C LEU A 19 -16.55 -15.82 11.98
N ASN A 20 -17.83 -15.94 11.64
CA ASN A 20 -18.30 -15.80 10.27
C ASN A 20 -18.35 -14.31 9.90
N TRP A 21 -17.19 -13.76 9.53
CA TRP A 21 -17.01 -12.36 9.16
C TRP A 21 -17.89 -11.89 7.99
N SER A 22 -18.44 -12.79 7.17
CA SER A 22 -19.43 -12.41 6.16
C SER A 22 -20.75 -11.97 6.80
N LYS A 23 -21.18 -12.62 7.89
CA LYS A 23 -22.35 -12.22 8.67
C LYS A 23 -22.12 -10.87 9.36
N TYR A 24 -20.94 -10.66 9.95
CA TYR A 24 -20.60 -9.36 10.55
C TYR A 24 -20.47 -8.24 9.51
N GLY A 25 -19.90 -8.51 8.34
CA GLY A 25 -19.89 -7.57 7.22
C GLY A 25 -21.30 -7.20 6.73
N ASN A 26 -22.28 -8.11 6.85
CA ASN A 26 -23.68 -7.79 6.58
C ASN A 26 -24.29 -6.91 7.67
N VAL A 27 -23.93 -7.10 8.95
CA VAL A 27 -24.36 -6.21 10.04
C VAL A 27 -23.82 -4.80 9.82
N VAL A 28 -22.52 -4.66 9.55
CA VAL A 28 -21.91 -3.35 9.24
C VAL A 28 -22.59 -2.73 8.01
N PHE A 29 -22.86 -3.53 6.97
CA PHE A 29 -23.58 -3.06 5.79
C PHE A 29 -24.99 -2.57 6.12
N VAL A 30 -25.76 -3.31 6.92
CA VAL A 30 -27.12 -2.92 7.34
C VAL A 30 -27.10 -1.62 8.14
N GLU A 31 -26.15 -1.46 9.06
CA GLU A 31 -26.01 -0.22 9.85
C GLU A 31 -25.64 0.98 8.97
N VAL A 32 -24.73 0.80 8.02
CA VAL A 32 -24.38 1.85 7.06
C VAL A 32 -25.56 2.19 6.16
N ASP A 33 -26.24 1.18 5.62
CA ASP A 33 -27.36 1.36 4.72
C ASP A 33 -28.57 1.99 5.44
N ALA A 34 -28.84 1.63 6.69
CA ALA A 34 -29.84 2.28 7.54
C ALA A 34 -29.49 3.76 7.76
N LEU A 35 -28.23 4.08 8.08
CA LEU A 35 -27.76 5.46 8.21
C LEU A 35 -27.96 6.24 6.90
N VAL A 36 -27.63 5.63 5.76
CA VAL A 36 -27.77 6.27 4.44
C VAL A 36 -29.24 6.52 4.09
N ARG A 37 -30.11 5.54 4.33
CA ARG A 37 -31.57 5.70 4.13
C ARG A 37 -32.16 6.77 5.04
N ASN A 38 -31.76 6.81 6.32
CA ASN A 38 -32.19 7.84 7.26
C ASN A 38 -31.76 9.23 6.80
N PHE A 39 -30.51 9.40 6.36
CA PHE A 39 -30.04 10.67 5.82
C PHE A 39 -30.82 11.10 4.57
N ALA A 40 -31.02 10.19 3.62
CA ALA A 40 -31.78 10.47 2.40
C ALA A 40 -33.24 10.87 2.70
N SER A 41 -33.88 10.24 3.70
CA SER A 41 -35.21 10.65 4.15
C SER A 41 -35.21 12.06 4.76
N HIS A 42 -34.21 12.39 5.57
CA HIS A 42 -34.09 13.70 6.21
C HIS A 42 -33.90 14.83 5.19
N GLN A 43 -33.10 14.61 4.15
CA GLN A 43 -32.92 15.55 3.04
C GLN A 43 -34.23 15.79 2.26
N LYS A 44 -35.01 14.73 2.01
CA LYS A 44 -36.33 14.86 1.37
C LYS A 44 -37.30 15.69 2.22
N THR A 45 -37.30 15.50 3.54
CA THR A 45 -38.13 16.29 4.47
C THR A 45 -37.73 17.76 4.47
N LEU A 46 -36.43 18.07 4.49
CA LEU A 46 -35.92 19.45 4.41
C LEU A 46 -36.27 20.13 3.08
N GLN A 47 -36.16 19.42 1.95
CA GLN A 47 -36.60 19.93 0.65
C GLN A 47 -38.11 20.21 0.63
N GLN A 48 -38.94 19.30 1.14
CA GLN A 48 -40.39 19.50 1.20
C GLN A 48 -40.78 20.69 2.10
N GLN A 49 -40.08 20.92 3.21
CA GLN A 49 -40.29 22.08 4.07
C GLN A 49 -39.88 23.39 3.38
N SER A 50 -38.78 23.39 2.62
CA SER A 50 -38.36 24.56 1.83
C SER A 50 -39.36 24.90 0.71
N TYR A 51 -39.99 23.89 0.09
CA TYR A 51 -41.06 24.11 -0.90
C TYR A 51 -42.37 24.61 -0.27
N ARG A 52 -42.66 24.23 0.99
CA ARG A 52 -43.85 24.69 1.72
C ARG A 52 -43.72 26.12 2.24
N GLY A 53 -42.49 26.63 2.39
CA GLY A 53 -42.20 28.02 2.77
C GLY A 53 -42.36 29.05 1.64
N HIS A 54 -42.60 28.61 0.40
CA HIS A 54 -42.82 29.47 -0.77
C HIS A 54 -44.25 29.37 -1.32
N GLN A 55 -45.25 29.41 -0.46
CA GLN A 55 -46.62 29.78 -0.87
C GLN A 55 -46.82 31.29 -0.65
N PRO A 56 -47.22 32.07 -1.68
CA PRO A 56 -47.55 33.48 -1.49
C PRO A 56 -48.90 33.57 -0.78
N LEU A 57 -48.88 34.03 0.47
CA LEU A 57 -50.08 34.47 1.17
C LEU A 57 -50.22 35.97 0.99
N ASP A 58 -51.30 36.35 0.31
CA ASP A 58 -51.74 37.74 0.13
C ASP A 58 -52.27 38.35 1.45
N CYS A 59 -52.09 39.67 1.53
CA CYS A 59 -52.73 40.69 2.37
C CYS A 59 -52.15 41.11 3.75
N SER A 60 -51.54 42.31 3.68
CA SER A 60 -51.72 43.52 4.52
C SER A 60 -51.05 43.68 5.89
N SER A 61 -50.08 44.61 5.91
CA SER A 61 -49.84 45.72 6.86
C SER A 61 -49.84 45.46 8.38
N ALA A 62 -48.66 45.54 9.02
CA ALA A 62 -48.26 46.66 9.90
C ALA A 62 -46.88 46.39 10.58
N LYS A 63 -46.13 47.47 10.84
CA LYS A 63 -44.79 47.57 11.48
C LYS A 63 -44.74 46.98 12.92
N VAL A 64 -43.54 46.55 13.35
CA VAL A 64 -42.70 47.14 14.44
C VAL A 64 -41.46 46.24 14.73
N GLU A 65 -40.37 46.90 15.15
CA GLU A 65 -39.01 46.49 15.49
C GLU A 65 -38.84 45.31 16.47
N SER A 66 -37.75 44.53 16.36
CA SER A 66 -36.53 44.67 17.22
C SER A 66 -35.64 43.41 17.17
N ALA A 67 -34.39 43.59 17.60
CA ALA A 67 -33.22 42.71 17.52
C ALA A 67 -33.33 41.33 18.20
N SER A 68 -32.59 40.34 17.71
CA SER A 68 -31.49 39.68 18.44
C SER A 68 -30.96 38.42 17.74
N ASP A 69 -29.63 38.30 17.81
CA ASP A 69 -28.75 37.15 17.66
C ASP A 69 -29.38 35.76 17.46
N THR A 70 -29.04 35.09 16.36
CA THR A 70 -28.43 33.75 16.45
C THR A 70 -27.63 33.44 15.18
N SER A 71 -26.39 33.01 15.38
CA SER A 71 -25.48 32.46 14.38
C SER A 71 -26.18 31.56 13.37
N ILE A 72 -26.29 32.00 12.12
CA ILE A 72 -26.63 31.12 11.00
C ILE A 72 -25.44 30.19 10.80
N SER A 73 -25.59 28.98 11.33
CA SER A 73 -24.66 27.88 11.17
C SER A 73 -24.32 27.73 9.69
N ALA A 74 -23.02 27.73 9.37
CA ALA A 74 -22.53 27.36 8.06
C ALA A 74 -23.24 26.07 7.62
N ILE A 75 -24.01 26.15 6.52
CA ILE A 75 -24.71 25.02 5.93
C ILE A 75 -23.63 24.02 5.53
N GLN A 76 -23.41 22.99 6.37
CA GLN A 76 -22.53 21.88 6.04
C GLN A 76 -23.04 21.24 4.76
N SER A 77 -22.12 20.93 3.86
CA SER A 77 -22.51 20.27 2.61
C SER A 77 -23.20 18.93 2.93
N PRO A 78 -24.21 18.50 2.16
CA PRO A 78 -24.89 17.21 2.38
C PRO A 78 -23.91 16.01 2.44
N ALA A 79 -22.77 16.11 1.77
CA ALA A 79 -21.71 15.11 1.80
C ALA A 79 -20.96 15.06 3.16
N GLU A 80 -20.72 16.20 3.80
CA GLU A 80 -20.10 16.26 5.14
C GLU A 80 -21.03 15.76 6.24
N ALA A 81 -22.33 16.03 6.10
CA ALA A 81 -23.37 15.64 7.06
C ALA A 81 -23.54 14.11 7.18
N ILE A 82 -23.38 13.35 6.09
CA ILE A 82 -23.43 11.89 6.10
C ILE A 82 -22.06 11.24 6.31
N GLY A 83 -20.98 11.89 5.85
CA GLY A 83 -19.62 11.36 5.92
C GLY A 83 -19.13 11.19 7.35
N THR A 84 -19.46 12.12 8.25
CA THR A 84 -19.00 12.08 9.64
C THR A 84 -19.65 10.94 10.45
N PRO A 85 -20.98 10.74 10.44
CA PRO A 85 -21.61 9.58 11.08
C PRO A 85 -21.18 8.25 10.48
N LEU A 86 -21.05 8.18 9.16
CA LEU A 86 -20.57 6.98 8.45
C LEU A 86 -19.16 6.61 8.88
N GLY A 87 -18.27 7.59 8.95
CA GLY A 87 -16.91 7.45 9.47
C GLY A 87 -16.90 6.92 10.90
N LYS A 88 -17.76 7.44 11.79
CA LYS A 88 -17.86 6.98 13.20
C LYS A 88 -18.30 5.52 13.31
N ILE A 89 -19.29 5.09 12.54
CA ILE A 89 -19.75 3.69 12.54
C ILE A 89 -18.62 2.77 12.08
N LEU A 90 -18.01 3.06 10.92
CA LEU A 90 -16.92 2.25 10.39
C LEU A 90 -15.72 2.22 11.36
N TRP A 91 -15.43 3.34 12.01
CA TRP A 91 -14.37 3.43 13.02
C TRP A 91 -14.67 2.61 14.27
N SER A 92 -15.92 2.57 14.72
CA SER A 92 -16.32 1.75 15.89
C SER A 92 -16.07 0.26 15.67
N PHE A 93 -16.30 -0.24 14.44
CA PHE A 93 -16.04 -1.63 14.09
C PHE A 93 -14.54 -1.91 13.94
N LEU A 94 -13.75 -0.93 13.47
CA LEU A 94 -12.30 -1.04 13.45
C LEU A 94 -11.70 -1.22 14.84
N VAL A 95 -12.40 -0.97 15.94
CA VAL A 95 -11.86 -1.17 17.30
C VAL A 95 -11.89 -2.66 17.72
N PHE A 96 -12.80 -3.47 17.19
CA PHE A 96 -12.97 -4.87 17.58
C PHE A 96 -12.13 -5.83 16.72
N ARG A 97 -11.61 -6.90 17.32
CA ARG A 97 -10.80 -7.93 16.62
C ARG A 97 -11.62 -8.58 15.50
N GLY A 98 -11.13 -8.54 14.27
CA GLY A 98 -11.82 -9.04 13.06
C GLY A 98 -12.87 -8.09 12.49
N GLY A 99 -13.17 -6.99 13.18
CA GLY A 99 -14.03 -5.92 12.67
C GLY A 99 -13.42 -5.25 11.43
N GLU A 100 -12.09 -5.21 11.32
CA GLU A 100 -11.36 -4.73 10.14
C GLU A 100 -11.71 -5.48 8.85
N LEU A 101 -11.87 -6.81 8.89
CA LEU A 101 -12.31 -7.56 7.71
C LEU A 101 -13.78 -7.29 7.36
N ALA A 102 -14.62 -7.03 8.36
CA ALA A 102 -16.02 -6.66 8.16
C ALA A 102 -16.13 -5.24 7.57
N CYS A 103 -15.35 -4.28 8.08
CA CYS A 103 -15.23 -2.92 7.56
C CYS A 103 -14.76 -2.93 6.11
N LEU A 104 -13.71 -3.68 5.79
CA LEU A 104 -13.17 -3.80 4.44
C LEU A 104 -14.22 -4.34 3.45
N ALA A 105 -15.00 -5.33 3.87
CA ALA A 105 -16.06 -5.90 3.04
C ALA A 105 -17.27 -4.96 2.91
N ALA A 106 -17.64 -4.26 3.98
CA ALA A 106 -18.80 -3.38 4.02
C ALA A 106 -18.55 -2.07 3.28
N CYS A 107 -17.36 -1.47 3.40
CA CYS A 107 -17.07 -0.18 2.77
C CYS A 107 -17.23 -0.24 1.25
N GLY A 108 -16.81 -1.35 0.63
CA GLY A 108 -16.97 -1.61 -0.80
C GLY A 108 -18.41 -1.62 -1.30
N ARG A 109 -19.37 -1.98 -0.45
CA ARG A 109 -20.80 -2.08 -0.81
C ARG A 109 -21.60 -0.86 -0.40
N ALA A 110 -21.15 -0.15 0.64
CA ALA A 110 -21.99 0.81 1.36
C ALA A 110 -21.48 2.26 1.28
N VAL A 111 -20.23 2.47 0.85
CA VAL A 111 -19.62 3.80 0.75
C VAL A 111 -19.60 4.23 -0.71
N ALA A 112 -20.34 5.27 -1.06
CA ALA A 112 -20.40 5.79 -2.43
C ALA A 112 -19.14 6.58 -2.83
N SER A 113 -18.42 7.18 -1.88
CA SER A 113 -17.21 7.95 -2.16
C SER A 113 -15.97 7.06 -2.20
N VAL A 114 -15.34 6.94 -3.37
CA VAL A 114 -14.08 6.21 -3.55
C VAL A 114 -12.94 6.72 -2.64
N HIS A 115 -12.95 8.01 -2.30
CA HIS A 115 -11.99 8.64 -1.39
C HIS A 115 -12.17 8.21 0.05
N VAL A 116 -13.41 8.02 0.51
CA VAL A 116 -13.68 7.51 1.87
C VAL A 116 -13.46 6.01 1.90
N MET A 117 -13.87 5.31 0.84
CA MET A 117 -13.66 3.87 0.69
C MET A 117 -12.17 3.52 0.77
N SER A 118 -11.29 4.27 0.10
CA SER A 118 -9.84 3.99 0.09
C SER A 118 -9.21 4.24 1.45
N GLN A 119 -9.68 5.24 2.20
CA GLN A 119 -9.24 5.49 3.58
C GLN A 119 -9.64 4.36 4.52
N VAL A 120 -10.90 3.92 4.46
CA VAL A 120 -11.42 2.85 5.32
C VAL A 120 -10.74 1.52 4.97
N ALA A 121 -10.57 1.22 3.68
CA ALA A 121 -9.86 0.04 3.22
C ALA A 121 -8.41 0.03 3.73
N GLU A 122 -7.67 1.12 3.54
CA GLU A 122 -6.28 1.22 4.00
C GLU A 122 -6.18 1.05 5.52
N LYS A 123 -7.07 1.69 6.30
CA LYS A 123 -7.04 1.58 7.76
C LYS A 123 -7.40 0.18 8.25
N SER A 124 -8.34 -0.48 7.58
CA SER A 124 -8.68 -1.88 7.85
C SER A 124 -7.48 -2.80 7.58
N ILE A 125 -6.78 -2.58 6.46
CA ILE A 125 -5.61 -3.37 6.07
C ILE A 125 -4.41 -3.09 6.99
N GLU A 126 -4.15 -1.82 7.33
CA GLU A 126 -3.12 -1.43 8.30
C GLU A 126 -3.34 -2.14 9.64
N LYS A 127 -4.55 -2.10 10.18
CA LYS A 127 -4.85 -2.78 11.44
C LYS A 127 -4.60 -4.29 11.33
N TRP A 128 -5.08 -4.93 10.26
CA TRP A 128 -4.90 -6.37 10.05
C TRP A 128 -3.43 -6.80 9.91
N ILE A 129 -2.68 -6.12 9.05
CA ILE A 129 -1.31 -6.49 8.67
C ILE A 129 -0.29 -5.97 9.69
N ILE A 130 -0.41 -4.70 10.09
CA ILE A 130 0.62 -3.98 10.86
C ILE A 130 0.38 -4.12 12.36
N GLU A 131 -0.82 -3.82 12.83
CA GLU A 131 -1.11 -3.81 14.27
C GLU A 131 -1.31 -5.23 14.81
N GLU A 132 -2.03 -6.06 14.06
CA GLU A 132 -2.27 -7.46 14.44
C GLU A 132 -1.24 -8.44 13.87
N CYS A 133 -0.25 -7.95 13.09
CA CYS A 133 0.84 -8.73 12.50
C CYS A 133 0.37 -9.99 11.73
N ARG A 134 -0.81 -9.92 11.08
CA ARG A 134 -1.37 -11.07 10.37
C ARG A 134 -0.84 -11.11 8.94
N GLY A 135 0.00 -12.07 8.59
CA GLY A 135 0.51 -12.23 7.22
C GLY A 135 -0.47 -12.81 6.19
N MET A 136 -1.79 -12.69 6.42
CA MET A 136 -2.84 -13.32 5.61
C MET A 136 -3.40 -12.36 4.56
N TRP A 137 -2.60 -12.07 3.54
CA TRP A 137 -2.94 -11.16 2.45
C TRP A 137 -4.04 -11.70 1.52
N ASP A 138 -4.11 -13.02 1.38
CA ASP A 138 -5.11 -13.73 0.60
C ASP A 138 -6.55 -13.48 1.12
N VAL A 139 -6.71 -13.40 2.45
CA VAL A 139 -7.99 -13.07 3.08
C VAL A 139 -8.42 -11.64 2.72
N LEU A 140 -7.49 -10.69 2.73
CA LEU A 140 -7.80 -9.30 2.36
C LEU A 140 -8.24 -9.19 0.89
N ALA A 141 -7.56 -9.88 -0.02
CA ALA A 141 -7.90 -9.89 -1.45
C ALA A 141 -9.29 -10.46 -1.74
N LEU A 142 -9.77 -11.40 -0.90
CA LEU A 142 -11.13 -11.93 -0.97
C LEU A 142 -12.19 -10.99 -0.40
N ARG A 143 -11.82 -10.10 0.53
CA ARG A 143 -12.76 -9.22 1.24
C ARG A 143 -12.86 -7.83 0.68
N LEU A 144 -11.81 -7.30 0.07
CA LEU A 144 -11.88 -6.03 -0.63
C LEU A 144 -12.91 -6.13 -1.75
N HIS A 145 -13.97 -5.35 -1.65
CA HIS A 145 -14.97 -5.21 -2.70
C HIS A 145 -14.82 -3.81 -3.30
N VAL A 146 -14.63 -3.76 -4.62
CA VAL A 146 -14.59 -2.51 -5.39
C VAL A 146 -15.71 -2.59 -6.41
N PRO A 147 -16.65 -1.64 -6.42
CA PRO A 147 -17.71 -1.60 -7.43
C PRO A 147 -17.12 -1.59 -8.85
N GLU A 148 -17.68 -2.39 -9.75
CA GLU A 148 -17.13 -2.60 -11.10
C GLU A 148 -17.01 -1.29 -11.89
N LEU A 149 -18.00 -0.40 -11.76
CA LEU A 149 -18.05 0.89 -12.45
C LEU A 149 -17.10 1.94 -11.85
N SER A 150 -16.50 1.67 -10.69
CA SER A 150 -15.65 2.63 -9.95
C SER A 150 -14.20 2.15 -9.80
N GLY A 151 -13.80 1.10 -10.53
CA GLY A 151 -12.46 0.50 -10.39
C GLY A 151 -11.31 1.49 -10.62
N ASP A 152 -11.34 2.20 -11.74
CA ASP A 152 -10.28 3.16 -12.10
C ASP A 152 -10.31 4.41 -11.20
N GLU A 153 -11.50 4.90 -10.85
CA GLU A 153 -11.67 6.03 -9.93
C GLU A 153 -11.17 5.69 -8.51
N PHE A 154 -11.43 4.46 -8.05
CA PHE A 154 -10.95 3.99 -6.77
C PHE A 154 -9.44 3.84 -6.72
N GLU A 155 -8.85 3.31 -7.79
CA GLU A 155 -7.40 3.23 -7.91
C GLU A 155 -6.76 4.63 -7.94
N ALA A 156 -7.32 5.56 -8.70
CA ALA A 156 -6.86 6.95 -8.73
C ALA A 156 -6.93 7.59 -7.33
N ALA A 157 -8.04 7.41 -6.61
CA ALA A 157 -8.19 7.89 -5.23
C ALA A 157 -7.18 7.24 -4.27
N CYS A 158 -6.87 5.95 -4.43
CA CYS A 158 -5.85 5.28 -3.65
C CYS A 158 -4.46 5.88 -3.88
N LEU A 159 -4.11 6.16 -5.15
CA LEU A 159 -2.81 6.75 -5.50
C LEU A 159 -2.67 8.19 -5.00
N GLU A 160 -3.70 9.00 -5.19
CA GLU A 160 -3.73 10.40 -4.75
C GLU A 160 -3.50 10.50 -3.23
N GLN A 161 -4.14 9.60 -2.47
CA GLN A 161 -4.07 9.60 -1.01
C GLN A 161 -2.97 8.68 -0.43
N GLY A 162 -2.14 8.06 -1.26
CA GLY A 162 -1.05 7.20 -0.82
C GLY A 162 -1.50 5.91 -0.11
N LYS A 163 -2.61 5.29 -0.52
CA LYS A 163 -3.16 4.05 0.03
C LYS A 163 -2.47 2.81 -0.54
N LEU A 164 -1.18 2.67 -0.21
CA LEU A 164 -0.29 1.69 -0.84
C LEU A 164 -0.65 0.24 -0.50
N LEU A 165 -1.12 -0.04 0.72
CA LEU A 165 -1.50 -1.42 1.06
C LEU A 165 -2.81 -1.82 0.38
N THR A 166 -3.73 -0.87 0.19
CA THR A 166 -4.96 -1.07 -0.58
C THR A 166 -4.64 -1.37 -2.04
N LEU A 167 -3.70 -0.63 -2.65
CA LEU A 167 -3.20 -0.93 -4.00
C LEU A 167 -2.57 -2.32 -4.10
N GLN A 168 -1.79 -2.74 -3.09
CA GLN A 168 -1.25 -4.10 -3.03
C GLN A 168 -2.36 -5.16 -3.00
N VAL A 169 -3.39 -4.98 -2.18
CA VAL A 169 -4.54 -5.90 -2.11
C VAL A 169 -5.33 -5.92 -3.43
N LEU A 170 -5.49 -4.77 -4.10
CA LEU A 170 -6.08 -4.68 -5.43
C LEU A 170 -5.30 -5.48 -6.47
N PHE A 171 -3.97 -5.38 -6.48
CA PHE A 171 -3.11 -6.16 -7.36
C PHE A 171 -3.29 -7.67 -7.11
N LEU A 172 -3.26 -8.10 -5.85
CA LEU A 172 -3.48 -9.51 -5.50
C LEU A 172 -4.86 -10.00 -5.95
N GLN A 173 -5.89 -9.17 -5.82
CA GLN A 173 -7.23 -9.50 -6.27
C GLN A 173 -7.28 -9.68 -7.79
N GLN A 174 -6.62 -8.81 -8.56
CA GLN A 174 -6.53 -8.92 -10.02
C GLN A 174 -5.76 -10.19 -10.43
N LEU A 175 -4.65 -10.48 -9.77
CA LEU A 175 -3.86 -11.69 -10.00
C LEU A 175 -4.69 -12.96 -9.78
N ARG A 176 -5.52 -12.98 -8.72
CA ARG A 176 -6.38 -14.12 -8.37
C ARG A 176 -7.59 -14.31 -9.27
N ARG A 177 -8.12 -13.23 -9.84
CA ARG A 177 -9.29 -13.29 -10.75
C ARG A 177 -8.92 -13.83 -12.12
N ALA A 178 -7.63 -13.82 -12.48
CA ALA A 178 -7.16 -14.36 -13.74
C ALA A 178 -7.28 -15.90 -13.74
N PRO A 179 -8.11 -16.51 -14.60
CA PRO A 179 -8.22 -17.96 -14.68
C PRO A 179 -6.92 -18.61 -15.18
N VAL A 180 -6.18 -17.90 -16.04
CA VAL A 180 -4.84 -18.25 -16.51
C VAL A 180 -4.01 -16.97 -16.59
N LEU A 181 -2.80 -17.01 -16.03
CA LEU A 181 -1.85 -15.90 -16.15
C LEU A 181 -1.03 -16.06 -17.43
N THR A 182 -1.31 -15.24 -18.44
CA THR A 182 -0.49 -15.15 -19.65
C THR A 182 0.69 -14.22 -19.43
N GLU A 183 1.72 -14.32 -20.29
CA GLU A 183 2.87 -13.38 -20.26
C GLU A 183 2.40 -11.93 -20.44
N SER A 184 1.47 -11.68 -21.36
CA SER A 184 0.91 -10.34 -21.63
C SER A 184 0.13 -9.77 -20.44
N LEU A 185 -0.72 -10.57 -19.79
CA LEU A 185 -1.47 -10.15 -18.61
C LEU A 185 -0.53 -9.90 -17.43
N SER A 186 0.44 -10.77 -17.21
CA SER A 186 1.44 -10.64 -16.15
C SER A 186 2.28 -9.37 -16.32
N LEU A 187 2.70 -9.09 -17.56
CA LEU A 187 3.40 -7.84 -17.91
C LEU A 187 2.52 -6.61 -17.66
N ALA A 188 1.25 -6.64 -18.06
CA ALA A 188 0.32 -5.53 -17.83
C ALA A 188 0.12 -5.24 -16.33
N LEU A 189 -0.09 -6.28 -15.52
CA LEU A 189 -0.24 -6.15 -14.06
C LEU A 189 1.03 -5.59 -13.41
N LEU A 190 2.20 -6.12 -13.75
CA LEU A 190 3.47 -5.62 -13.21
C LEU A 190 3.76 -4.17 -13.64
N THR A 191 3.48 -3.84 -14.89
CA THR A 191 3.64 -2.46 -15.40
C THR A 191 2.73 -1.50 -14.64
N LYS A 192 1.51 -1.93 -14.32
CA LYS A 192 0.56 -1.16 -13.51
C LYS A 192 1.08 -0.92 -12.09
N LEU A 193 1.54 -1.98 -11.41
CA LEU A 193 2.14 -1.88 -10.07
C LEU A 193 3.37 -0.97 -10.05
N MET A 194 4.23 -1.08 -11.07
CA MET A 194 5.37 -0.19 -11.26
C MET A 194 4.95 1.27 -11.46
N GLY A 195 3.92 1.51 -12.27
CA GLY A 195 3.33 2.84 -12.46
C GLY A 195 2.69 3.42 -11.20
N TRP A 196 2.26 2.58 -10.25
CA TRP A 196 1.83 3.03 -8.93
C TRP A 196 3.00 3.45 -8.06
N ILE A 197 4.08 2.65 -8.01
CA ILE A 197 5.29 2.98 -7.23
C ILE A 197 5.89 4.31 -7.70
N GLU A 198 5.93 4.56 -9.02
CA GLU A 198 6.50 5.81 -9.55
C GLU A 198 5.65 7.05 -9.20
N ARG A 199 4.32 6.91 -9.17
CA ARG A 199 3.39 8.03 -8.90
C ARG A 199 3.09 8.23 -7.41
N ALA A 200 3.36 7.23 -6.58
CA ALA A 200 3.05 7.24 -5.17
C ALA A 200 3.70 8.43 -4.45
N ARG A 201 2.87 9.22 -3.77
CA ARG A 201 3.32 10.36 -2.95
C ARG A 201 3.48 9.95 -1.51
N VAL A 202 4.71 9.59 -1.11
CA VAL A 202 5.01 9.16 0.27
C VAL A 202 5.32 10.30 1.24
N GLY A 203 5.65 11.49 0.73
CA GLY A 203 5.94 12.67 1.54
C GLY A 203 7.00 12.40 2.63
N GLN A 204 6.82 13.01 3.81
CA GLN A 204 7.69 12.81 4.98
C GLN A 204 7.26 11.65 5.90
N SER A 205 6.17 10.95 5.57
CA SER A 205 5.68 9.86 6.40
C SER A 205 6.59 8.65 6.29
N VAL A 206 7.26 8.29 7.40
CA VAL A 206 8.11 7.10 7.48
C VAL A 206 7.32 5.84 7.15
N LEU A 207 6.08 5.73 7.66
CA LEU A 207 5.22 4.59 7.37
C LEU A 207 4.89 4.48 5.87
N ALA A 208 4.60 5.60 5.20
CA ALA A 208 4.33 5.59 3.76
C ALA A 208 5.57 5.20 2.94
N GLN A 209 6.75 5.69 3.35
CA GLN A 209 8.04 5.31 2.75
C GLN A 209 8.28 3.79 2.88
N ILE A 210 8.08 3.24 4.08
CA ILE A 210 8.23 1.81 4.36
C ILE A 210 7.26 0.96 3.52
N LYS A 211 6.01 1.38 3.40
CA LYS A 211 5.02 0.69 2.54
C LYS A 211 5.44 0.69 1.07
N LEU A 212 5.99 1.79 0.56
CA LEU A 212 6.48 1.83 -0.82
C LEU A 212 7.66 0.88 -1.03
N LEU A 213 8.56 0.79 -0.04
CA LEU A 213 9.65 -0.18 -0.06
C LEU A 213 9.13 -1.63 -0.01
N PHE A 214 8.10 -1.89 0.78
CA PHE A 214 7.40 -3.18 0.79
C PHE A 214 6.81 -3.53 -0.58
N LEU A 215 6.10 -2.60 -1.23
CA LEU A 215 5.60 -2.80 -2.61
C LEU A 215 6.73 -3.12 -3.59
N ALA A 216 7.88 -2.45 -3.48
CA ALA A 216 9.04 -2.76 -4.31
C ALA A 216 9.63 -4.16 -4.04
N ALA A 217 9.65 -4.60 -2.78
CA ALA A 217 10.03 -5.96 -2.42
C ALA A 217 9.06 -6.98 -3.04
N GLU A 218 7.76 -6.71 -2.97
CA GLU A 218 6.74 -7.57 -3.56
C GLU A 218 6.82 -7.62 -5.09
N VAL A 219 7.13 -6.52 -5.79
CA VAL A 219 7.43 -6.57 -7.24
C VAL A 219 8.58 -7.54 -7.53
N THR A 220 9.67 -7.46 -6.75
CA THR A 220 10.81 -8.38 -6.90
C THR A 220 10.37 -9.83 -6.68
N ASN A 221 9.60 -10.08 -5.62
CA ASN A 221 9.05 -11.39 -5.30
C ASN A 221 8.14 -11.92 -6.42
N PHE A 222 7.22 -11.09 -6.94
CA PHE A 222 6.30 -11.44 -8.04
C PHE A 222 7.04 -11.87 -9.29
N VAL A 223 8.06 -11.12 -9.70
CA VAL A 223 8.89 -11.44 -10.87
C VAL A 223 9.70 -12.73 -10.66
N CYS A 224 10.15 -13.00 -9.43
CA CYS A 224 11.05 -14.10 -9.12
C CYS A 224 10.38 -15.42 -8.76
N LYS A 225 9.10 -15.44 -8.32
CA LYS A 225 8.40 -16.70 -8.00
C LYS A 225 7.02 -16.82 -8.65
N PRO A 226 5.97 -16.11 -8.23
CA PRO A 226 4.62 -16.35 -8.74
C PRO A 226 4.49 -16.17 -10.27
N LEU A 227 5.28 -15.28 -10.86
CA LEU A 227 5.30 -15.02 -12.30
C LEU A 227 6.58 -15.56 -12.98
N ALA A 228 7.37 -16.37 -12.26
CA ALA A 228 8.65 -16.84 -12.77
C ALA A 228 8.49 -17.71 -14.01
N GLU A 229 7.56 -18.66 -14.00
CA GLU A 229 7.36 -19.55 -15.15
C GLU A 229 6.59 -18.88 -16.30
N VAL A 230 5.88 -17.78 -16.01
CA VAL A 230 5.03 -17.08 -16.99
C VAL A 230 5.81 -16.03 -17.79
N LEU A 231 6.79 -15.37 -17.17
CA LEU A 231 7.57 -14.30 -17.80
C LEU A 231 8.85 -14.84 -18.43
N SER A 232 9.11 -14.49 -19.68
CA SER A 232 10.42 -14.70 -20.29
C SER A 232 11.54 -13.99 -19.51
N SER A 233 12.75 -14.54 -19.59
CA SER A 233 13.94 -13.98 -18.93
C SER A 233 14.21 -12.52 -19.33
N MET A 234 13.90 -12.16 -20.58
CA MET A 234 14.02 -10.79 -21.08
C MET A 234 13.06 -9.83 -20.36
N LEU A 235 11.78 -10.20 -20.21
CA LEU A 235 10.80 -9.37 -19.51
C LEU A 235 11.10 -9.26 -18.02
N LYS A 236 11.47 -10.37 -17.35
CA LYS A 236 11.90 -10.34 -15.94
C LYS A 236 13.00 -9.31 -15.74
N LYS A 237 14.03 -9.36 -16.59
CA LYS A 237 15.15 -8.45 -16.56
C LYS A 237 14.75 -7.00 -16.80
N GLN A 238 13.85 -6.75 -17.74
CA GLN A 238 13.33 -5.40 -18.01
C GLN A 238 12.59 -4.83 -16.80
N MET A 239 11.67 -5.61 -16.21
CA MET A 239 10.88 -5.19 -15.05
C MET A 239 11.76 -4.91 -13.83
N LEU A 240 12.68 -5.82 -13.52
CA LEU A 240 13.63 -5.64 -12.42
C LEU A 240 14.53 -4.43 -12.65
N ARG A 241 14.98 -4.18 -13.88
CA ARG A 241 15.77 -2.99 -14.16
C ARG A 241 14.98 -1.71 -13.96
N GLN A 242 13.75 -1.65 -14.45
CA GLN A 242 12.88 -0.49 -14.25
C GLN A 242 12.66 -0.25 -12.75
N LEU A 243 12.48 -1.31 -11.95
CA LEU A 243 12.37 -1.20 -10.49
C LEU A 243 13.64 -0.65 -9.86
N SER A 244 14.80 -1.17 -10.28
CA SER A 244 16.11 -0.63 -9.89
C SER A 244 16.20 0.87 -10.18
N ASP A 245 15.81 1.31 -11.37
CA ASP A 245 15.92 2.72 -11.77
C ASP A 245 14.99 3.61 -10.93
N ILE A 246 13.76 3.17 -10.62
CA ILE A 246 12.84 3.86 -9.71
C ILE A 246 13.44 3.96 -8.31
N LEU A 247 13.95 2.85 -7.75
CA LEU A 247 14.54 2.82 -6.41
C LEU A 247 15.79 3.69 -6.33
N LEU A 248 16.67 3.65 -7.33
CA LEU A 248 17.84 4.51 -7.38
C LEU A 248 17.43 5.99 -7.46
N LYS A 249 16.43 6.34 -8.27
CA LYS A 249 15.88 7.71 -8.32
C LYS A 249 15.38 8.18 -6.95
N LEU A 250 14.66 7.32 -6.22
CA LEU A 250 14.19 7.62 -4.87
C LEU A 250 15.36 7.72 -3.86
N GLY A 251 16.33 6.82 -3.95
CA GLY A 251 17.54 6.81 -3.12
C GLY A 251 18.45 8.03 -3.32
N HIS A 252 18.48 8.58 -4.54
CA HIS A 252 19.22 9.80 -4.87
C HIS A 252 18.42 11.09 -4.64
N ALA A 253 17.13 10.99 -4.31
CA ALA A 253 16.28 12.17 -4.18
C ALA A 253 16.80 13.11 -3.08
N ARG A 254 16.81 14.41 -3.36
CA ARG A 254 17.20 15.47 -2.41
C ARG A 254 16.19 16.60 -2.53
N ARG A 255 15.91 17.29 -1.43
CA ARG A 255 15.10 18.52 -1.48
C ARG A 255 15.85 19.59 -2.26
N ASN A 256 15.17 20.24 -3.21
CA ASN A 256 15.73 21.35 -3.96
C ASN A 256 15.77 22.60 -3.08
N ASN A 257 16.80 22.72 -2.24
CA ASN A 257 17.08 23.96 -1.53
C ASN A 257 17.89 24.84 -2.50
N GLY A 258 17.19 25.67 -3.28
CA GLY A 258 17.73 26.39 -4.45
C GLY A 258 19.10 27.05 -4.28
N ILE A 259 19.39 27.61 -3.09
CA ILE A 259 20.68 28.24 -2.77
C ILE A 259 21.79 27.20 -2.57
N MET A 260 21.52 26.11 -1.84
CA MET A 260 22.51 25.06 -1.58
C MET A 260 22.95 24.36 -2.87
N LYS A 261 21.99 24.07 -3.77
CA LYS A 261 22.27 23.52 -5.10
C LYS A 261 23.12 24.46 -5.95
N ALA A 262 22.91 25.78 -5.84
CA ALA A 262 23.67 26.77 -6.60
C ALA A 262 25.14 26.89 -6.15
N ILE A 263 25.46 26.54 -4.91
CA ILE A 263 26.82 26.60 -4.34
C ILE A 263 27.52 25.22 -4.25
N GLY A 264 26.96 24.18 -4.88
CA GLY A 264 27.57 22.83 -4.93
C GLY A 264 27.45 22.02 -3.64
N LEU A 265 26.81 22.57 -2.60
CA LEU A 265 26.43 21.84 -1.39
C LEU A 265 25.09 21.16 -1.68
N GLY A 266 25.10 19.86 -2.00
CA GLY A 266 23.89 19.11 -2.31
C GLY A 266 22.73 19.35 -1.31
N GLY A 267 21.49 19.27 -1.78
CA GLY A 267 20.31 19.47 -0.91
C GLY A 267 20.18 18.41 0.19
N SER A 268 19.39 18.69 1.22
CA SER A 268 19.07 17.71 2.27
C SER A 268 18.34 16.50 1.69
N LEU A 269 18.41 15.34 2.36
CA LEU A 269 17.61 14.17 2.03
C LEU A 269 16.12 14.52 1.88
N GLN A 270 15.48 13.99 0.84
CA GLN A 270 14.04 14.20 0.63
C GLN A 270 13.20 13.34 1.57
N TYR A 271 13.70 12.17 1.95
CA TYR A 271 13.04 11.17 2.78
C TYR A 271 13.89 10.84 4.01
N SER A 272 13.46 9.86 4.82
CA SER A 272 14.28 9.34 5.91
C SER A 272 15.59 8.74 5.39
N VAL A 273 16.63 8.76 6.22
CA VAL A 273 17.93 8.20 5.84
C VAL A 273 17.84 6.69 5.65
N GLU A 274 17.01 6.00 6.45
CA GLU A 274 16.71 4.59 6.32
C GLU A 274 16.13 4.27 4.93
N PHE A 275 15.18 5.08 4.48
CA PHE A 275 14.54 4.88 3.17
C PHE A 275 15.51 5.14 2.03
N HIS A 276 16.31 6.21 2.09
CA HIS A 276 17.35 6.49 1.10
C HIS A 276 18.34 5.32 0.96
N VAL A 277 18.89 4.86 2.09
CA VAL A 277 19.84 3.73 2.11
C VAL A 277 19.17 2.47 1.58
N SER A 278 17.94 2.17 2.01
CA SER A 278 17.21 0.98 1.58
C SER A 278 16.97 0.94 0.08
N CYS A 279 16.49 2.05 -0.49
CA CYS A 279 16.27 2.19 -1.92
C CYS A 279 17.57 2.04 -2.72
N MET A 280 18.68 2.63 -2.24
CA MET A 280 19.98 2.49 -2.90
C MET A 280 20.51 1.06 -2.84
N VAL A 281 20.45 0.40 -1.68
CA VAL A 281 20.89 -0.99 -1.49
C VAL A 281 20.15 -1.92 -2.45
N VAL A 282 18.81 -1.87 -2.43
CA VAL A 282 17.97 -2.75 -3.27
C VAL A 282 18.16 -2.41 -4.74
N GLY A 283 18.16 -1.12 -5.10
CA GLY A 283 18.39 -0.67 -6.47
C GLY A 283 19.74 -1.14 -7.02
N ILE A 284 20.83 -0.99 -6.25
CA ILE A 284 22.16 -1.46 -6.64
C ILE A 284 22.19 -2.98 -6.81
N PHE A 285 21.63 -3.73 -5.86
CA PHE A 285 21.58 -5.19 -5.93
C PHE A 285 20.87 -5.65 -7.20
N ILE A 286 19.65 -5.16 -7.46
CA ILE A 286 18.87 -5.54 -8.65
C ILE A 286 19.61 -5.12 -9.93
N ARG A 287 20.25 -3.95 -9.93
CA ARG A 287 21.03 -3.46 -11.09
C ARG A 287 22.21 -4.37 -11.43
N LEU A 288 22.86 -4.96 -10.42
CA LEU A 288 23.96 -5.92 -10.62
C LEU A 288 23.47 -7.19 -11.30
N GLN A 289 22.24 -7.62 -10.99
CA GLN A 289 21.67 -8.83 -11.60
C GLN A 289 21.12 -8.59 -13.01
N THR A 290 20.81 -7.33 -13.34
CA THR A 290 20.18 -6.93 -14.60
C THR A 290 21.14 -6.15 -15.49
N ARG A 291 22.35 -6.65 -15.79
CA ARG A 291 23.35 -5.93 -16.61
C ARG A 291 23.00 -5.87 -18.10
N ASN A 292 23.29 -4.74 -18.77
CA ASN A 292 23.17 -4.62 -20.24
C ASN A 292 24.08 -5.61 -20.97
N GLY A 293 23.58 -6.25 -22.02
CA GLY A 293 24.35 -7.22 -22.81
C GLY A 293 24.76 -8.49 -22.06
N SER A 294 24.12 -8.81 -20.93
CA SER A 294 24.35 -10.08 -20.21
C SER A 294 23.01 -10.72 -19.82
N PRO A 295 22.92 -12.05 -19.70
CA PRO A 295 21.72 -12.71 -19.19
C PRO A 295 21.34 -12.21 -17.79
N LEU A 296 20.08 -12.39 -17.40
CA LEU A 296 19.63 -12.13 -16.01
C LEU A 296 20.38 -13.05 -15.06
N ARG A 297 21.09 -12.48 -14.09
CA ARG A 297 21.91 -13.24 -13.15
C ARG A 297 21.07 -13.83 -12.01
N VAL A 298 20.53 -15.01 -12.27
CA VAL A 298 19.70 -15.78 -11.33
C VAL A 298 20.50 -16.64 -10.36
N ASP A 299 21.75 -16.97 -10.71
CA ASP A 299 22.68 -17.76 -9.92
C ASP A 299 24.11 -17.21 -10.09
N ASP A 300 25.09 -17.92 -9.53
CA ASP A 300 26.51 -17.58 -9.60
C ASP A 300 27.22 -18.03 -10.89
N ARG A 301 26.54 -18.79 -11.76
CA ARG A 301 27.10 -19.26 -13.04
C ARG A 301 27.26 -18.13 -14.04
N ILE A 302 26.41 -17.11 -13.94
CA ILE A 302 26.56 -15.86 -14.70
C ILE A 302 27.58 -14.98 -13.96
N PRO A 303 28.70 -14.58 -14.59
CA PRO A 303 29.75 -13.85 -13.88
C PRO A 303 29.29 -12.51 -13.32
N PHE A 304 29.57 -12.31 -12.04
CA PHE A 304 29.45 -11.01 -11.41
C PHE A 304 30.40 -10.02 -12.06
N LYS A 305 29.89 -8.86 -12.51
CA LYS A 305 30.75 -7.75 -12.90
C LYS A 305 30.04 -6.41 -12.72
N MET A 306 30.70 -5.54 -11.97
CA MET A 306 30.31 -4.18 -11.69
C MET A 306 30.44 -3.32 -12.96
N THR A 307 29.42 -2.51 -13.26
CA THR A 307 29.52 -1.48 -14.32
C THR A 307 29.90 -0.15 -13.71
N SER A 308 30.52 0.74 -14.49
CA SER A 308 30.85 2.11 -14.04
C SER A 308 29.61 2.85 -13.49
N THR A 309 28.44 2.70 -14.12
CA THR A 309 27.19 3.29 -13.61
C THR A 309 26.80 2.76 -12.23
N THR A 310 26.89 1.44 -12.04
CA THR A 310 26.54 0.82 -10.75
C THR A 310 27.54 1.23 -9.66
N GLU A 311 28.82 1.30 -10.02
CA GLU A 311 29.89 1.78 -9.14
C GLU A 311 29.68 3.25 -8.70
N LYS A 312 29.12 4.10 -9.56
CA LYS A 312 28.76 5.48 -9.19
C LYS A 312 27.66 5.51 -8.12
N HIS A 313 26.60 4.72 -8.29
CA HIS A 313 25.55 4.63 -7.27
C HIS A 313 26.08 4.08 -5.95
N LEU A 314 26.97 3.10 -6.04
CA LEU A 314 27.61 2.47 -4.90
C LEU A 314 28.53 3.43 -4.14
N ARG A 315 29.32 4.25 -4.84
CA ARG A 315 30.11 5.33 -4.23
C ARG A 315 29.21 6.35 -3.54
N SER A 316 28.12 6.73 -4.18
CA SER A 316 27.15 7.66 -3.56
C SER A 316 26.49 7.07 -2.31
N LEU A 317 26.23 5.76 -2.26
CA LEU A 317 25.75 5.08 -1.05
C LEU A 317 26.80 5.20 0.07
N GLN A 318 28.07 4.91 -0.22
CA GLN A 318 29.15 5.02 0.76
C GLN A 318 29.30 6.46 1.28
N THR A 319 29.22 7.46 0.40
CA THR A 319 29.24 8.88 0.81
C THR A 319 28.05 9.23 1.70
N LEU A 320 26.85 8.71 1.41
CA LEU A 320 25.68 8.88 2.26
C LEU A 320 25.92 8.26 3.65
N LEU A 321 26.49 7.05 3.72
CA LEU A 321 26.78 6.38 4.99
C LEU A 321 27.84 7.09 5.85
N GLN A 322 28.69 7.91 5.24
CA GLN A 322 29.66 8.78 5.94
C GLN A 322 29.04 10.10 6.43
N SER A 323 27.80 10.41 6.03
CA SER A 323 27.14 11.65 6.43
C SER A 323 26.67 11.60 7.89
N LYS A 324 26.50 12.78 8.49
CA LYS A 324 25.92 12.93 9.84
C LYS A 324 24.53 12.32 9.93
N ASP A 325 23.74 12.39 8.86
CA ASP A 325 22.38 11.86 8.81
C ASP A 325 22.36 10.33 8.96
N ALA A 326 23.36 9.64 8.38
CA ALA A 326 23.44 8.17 8.40
C ALA A 326 24.19 7.59 9.60
N PHE A 327 24.78 8.43 10.46
CA PHE A 327 25.58 7.97 11.60
C PHE A 327 24.80 7.01 12.52
N GLN A 328 23.50 7.25 12.71
CA GLN A 328 22.63 6.42 13.56
C GLN A 328 22.31 5.04 12.97
N LEU A 329 22.55 4.83 11.68
CA LEU A 329 22.42 3.50 11.07
C LEU A 329 23.54 2.57 11.55
N GLY A 330 24.74 3.12 11.78
CA GLY A 330 25.92 2.38 12.23
C GLY A 330 26.21 1.17 11.33
N ARG A 331 26.67 0.08 11.95
CA ARG A 331 27.03 -1.17 11.25
C ARG A 331 25.85 -1.89 10.55
N ARG A 332 24.60 -1.47 10.80
CA ARG A 332 23.41 -2.06 10.19
C ARG A 332 23.39 -1.87 8.67
N ALA A 333 23.93 -0.74 8.19
CA ALA A 333 24.02 -0.46 6.76
C ALA A 333 25.20 -1.15 6.07
N ASP A 334 26.31 -1.39 6.79
CA ASP A 334 27.51 -2.01 6.22
C ASP A 334 27.22 -3.43 5.72
N ALA A 335 26.52 -4.25 6.52
CA ALA A 335 26.15 -5.60 6.14
C ALA A 335 25.31 -5.64 4.84
N LEU A 336 24.44 -4.66 4.64
CA LEU A 336 23.62 -4.53 3.43
C LEU A 336 24.44 -4.12 2.21
N VAL A 337 25.44 -3.25 2.39
CA VAL A 337 26.36 -2.88 1.32
C VAL A 337 27.23 -4.07 0.92
N ASP A 338 27.74 -4.82 1.89
CA ASP A 338 28.54 -6.01 1.66
C ASP A 338 27.74 -7.09 0.94
N PHE A 339 26.49 -7.32 1.37
CA PHE A 339 25.57 -8.24 0.71
C PHE A 339 25.40 -7.89 -0.77
N SER A 340 25.13 -6.61 -1.08
CA SER A 340 24.92 -6.16 -2.46
C SER A 340 26.17 -6.27 -3.34
N ARG A 341 27.38 -6.35 -2.76
CA ARG A 341 28.65 -6.44 -3.50
C ARG A 341 29.21 -7.85 -3.62
N ASP A 342 28.75 -8.78 -2.78
CA ASP A 342 29.27 -10.13 -2.75
C ASP A 342 29.02 -10.81 -4.10
N SER A 343 30.11 -11.18 -4.78
CA SER A 343 30.07 -11.80 -6.10
C SER A 343 29.40 -13.18 -6.10
N ARG A 344 29.19 -13.79 -4.92
CA ARG A 344 28.48 -15.05 -4.76
C ARG A 344 26.96 -14.85 -4.69
N ARG A 345 26.49 -13.66 -4.31
CA ARG A 345 25.06 -13.34 -4.17
C ARG A 345 24.45 -13.00 -5.50
N SER A 346 23.29 -13.57 -5.83
CA SER A 346 22.57 -13.45 -7.10
C SER A 346 21.10 -13.13 -6.85
N LEU A 347 20.28 -13.08 -7.91
CA LEU A 347 18.84 -12.84 -7.73
C LEU A 347 18.15 -13.94 -6.90
N ALA A 348 18.70 -15.16 -6.83
CA ALA A 348 18.20 -16.22 -5.93
C ALA A 348 18.22 -15.80 -4.45
N ASP A 349 19.15 -14.93 -4.07
CA ASP A 349 19.33 -14.46 -2.69
C ASP A 349 18.42 -13.26 -2.32
N GLN A 350 17.48 -12.87 -3.20
CA GLN A 350 16.66 -11.66 -2.99
C GLN A 350 15.81 -11.72 -1.71
N ASP A 351 15.30 -12.89 -1.33
CA ASP A 351 14.55 -13.06 -0.08
C ASP A 351 15.45 -12.75 1.14
N GLU A 352 16.69 -13.24 1.14
CA GLU A 352 17.64 -12.99 2.22
C GLU A 352 18.01 -11.51 2.30
N LEU A 353 18.17 -10.84 1.15
CA LEU A 353 18.37 -9.39 1.10
C LEU A 353 17.22 -8.64 1.78
N PHE A 354 15.96 -8.93 1.43
CA PHE A 354 14.81 -8.21 2.00
C PHE A 354 14.62 -8.52 3.49
N VAL A 355 14.86 -9.75 3.92
CA VAL A 355 14.86 -10.11 5.36
C VAL A 355 15.93 -9.31 6.10
N MET A 356 17.16 -9.27 5.59
CA MET A 356 18.26 -8.51 6.18
C MET A 356 17.95 -7.01 6.21
N LEU A 357 17.41 -6.47 5.11
CA LEU A 357 17.06 -5.06 4.96
C LEU A 357 16.00 -4.65 5.97
N PHE A 358 14.85 -5.35 6.00
CA PHE A 358 13.75 -4.97 6.88
C PHE A 358 14.09 -5.18 8.35
N SER A 359 14.77 -6.28 8.70
CA SER A 359 15.17 -6.55 10.08
C SER A 359 16.19 -5.54 10.61
N SER A 360 17.07 -5.01 9.73
CA SER A 360 18.12 -4.07 10.13
C SER A 360 17.64 -2.61 10.12
N MET A 361 16.90 -2.22 9.08
CA MET A 361 16.49 -0.83 8.86
C MET A 361 15.18 -0.49 9.56
N TYR A 362 14.29 -1.48 9.76
CA TYR A 362 12.94 -1.29 10.28
C TYR A 362 12.53 -2.36 11.32
N PRO A 363 13.31 -2.58 12.39
CA PRO A 363 13.08 -3.66 13.35
C PRO A 363 11.72 -3.59 14.07
N ALA A 364 11.12 -2.40 14.19
CA ALA A 364 9.80 -2.23 14.79
C ALA A 364 8.63 -2.62 13.86
N HIS A 365 8.91 -2.99 12.61
CA HIS A 365 7.91 -3.23 11.57
C HIS A 365 7.95 -4.69 11.09
N GLY A 366 7.75 -5.64 12.01
CA GLY A 366 7.81 -7.08 11.73
C GLY A 366 6.87 -7.56 10.62
N TRP A 367 5.78 -6.83 10.36
CA TRP A 367 4.85 -7.09 9.25
C TRP A 367 5.52 -7.05 7.86
N LEU A 368 6.67 -6.39 7.72
CA LEU A 368 7.43 -6.34 6.46
C LEU A 368 7.99 -7.70 6.04
N LEU A 369 8.09 -8.65 6.96
CA LEU A 369 8.53 -10.01 6.68
C LEU A 369 7.38 -10.91 6.21
N ALA A 370 6.14 -10.42 6.25
CA ALA A 370 4.98 -11.15 5.77
C ALA A 370 4.85 -11.04 4.24
N LYS A 371 5.21 -12.11 3.53
CA LYS A 371 5.06 -12.21 2.06
C LYS A 371 3.58 -12.23 1.65
N CYS A 372 3.22 -11.59 0.53
CA CYS A 372 1.83 -11.61 0.05
C CYS A 372 1.42 -12.95 -0.54
N LEU A 373 2.36 -13.64 -1.20
CA LEU A 373 2.21 -14.98 -1.74
C LEU A 373 3.43 -15.83 -1.32
N PRO A 374 3.23 -17.10 -0.94
CA PRO A 374 4.31 -17.99 -0.50
C PRO A 374 5.39 -18.20 -1.58
#